data_AF-A0A380JM66-F1
#
_entry.id   AF-A0A380JM66-F1
#
_cell.length_a   1.000
_cell.length_b   1.000
_cell.length_c   1.000
_cell.angle_alpha   90.00
_cell.angle_beta   90.00
_cell.angle_gamma   90.00
#
_symmetry.space_group_name_H-M   'P 1'
#
loop_
_entity.id
_entity.type
_entity.pdbx_description
1 polymer ?
#
loop_
_entity_poly.entity_id
_entity_poly.type
_entity_poly.pdbx_seq_one_letter_code
_entity_poly.pdbx_strand_id
1 'polypeptide(L)'
;MAVQEIKDTFFYKIDGQTVGYSLLPKSGLSPGQFYITISDRYNFDAGRDVDIYKIISSTQADVYKANKYNYQSLATPSPSEMPSTPKNDSLYQSITIDGRAIGRVICNNKVIWRLKSLYQKTVTTNAVMDIYKRAKTIYIYIPLSDIDNVINDINAFKLVAINNVSLSSSAKVYIYKKSSKYNISILQLDNASDIQNSTENKLLFEKLGGNN
;
A
#
# COMPACT_ATOMS: atom_id res chain seq x y z
N MET A 1 -2.41 11.06 -28.22
CA MET A 1 -2.52 9.90 -27.31
C MET A 1 -3.97 9.52 -27.24
N ALA A 2 -4.28 8.26 -27.51
CA ALA A 2 -5.63 7.73 -27.52
C ALA A 2 -5.58 6.32 -26.94
N VAL A 3 -6.37 6.07 -25.89
CA VAL A 3 -6.49 4.73 -25.30
C VAL A 3 -7.29 3.86 -26.28
N GLN A 4 -6.68 2.77 -26.71
CA GLN A 4 -7.27 1.84 -27.68
C GLN A 4 -7.09 0.39 -27.19
N GLU A 5 -7.96 -0.49 -27.68
CA GLU A 5 -7.75 -1.93 -27.49
C GLU A 5 -6.49 -2.39 -28.24
N ILE A 6 -5.73 -3.28 -27.60
CA ILE A 6 -4.55 -3.87 -28.21
C ILE A 6 -5.00 -4.79 -29.36
N LYS A 7 -4.52 -4.48 -30.57
CA LYS A 7 -4.77 -5.28 -31.78
C LYS A 7 -4.34 -6.74 -31.56
N ASP A 8 -5.13 -7.67 -32.09
CA ASP A 8 -4.79 -9.09 -32.07
C ASP A 8 -3.78 -9.39 -33.19
N THR A 9 -2.50 -9.17 -32.88
CA THR A 9 -1.39 -9.34 -33.80
C THR A 9 -0.09 -9.60 -33.02
N PHE A 10 1.02 -9.59 -33.74
CA PHE A 10 2.35 -9.69 -33.17
C PHE A 10 3.05 -8.34 -33.10
N PHE A 11 3.89 -8.21 -32.09
CA PHE A 11 4.56 -6.98 -31.73
C PHE A 11 6.06 -7.19 -31.55
N TYR A 12 6.81 -6.14 -31.82
CA TYR A 12 8.19 -6.03 -31.36
C TYR A 12 8.28 -5.03 -30.21
N LYS A 13 9.02 -5.41 -29.18
CA LYS A 13 9.38 -4.49 -28.11
C LYS A 13 10.37 -3.45 -28.65
N ILE A 14 10.19 -2.20 -28.29
CA ILE A 14 11.18 -1.14 -28.53
C ILE A 14 11.89 -0.85 -27.22
N ASP A 15 13.23 -0.81 -27.26
CA ASP A 15 14.08 -0.43 -26.13
C ASP A 15 15.12 0.59 -26.61
N GLY A 16 15.09 1.80 -26.03
CA GLY A 16 15.85 2.93 -26.58
C GLY A 16 15.56 3.15 -28.06
N GLN A 17 16.57 3.31 -28.91
CA GLN A 17 16.39 3.50 -30.35
C GLN A 17 16.32 2.19 -31.16
N THR A 18 16.23 1.04 -30.49
CA THR A 18 16.35 -0.28 -31.13
C THR A 18 15.06 -1.08 -31.03
N VAL A 19 14.76 -1.84 -32.09
CA VAL A 19 13.68 -2.82 -32.12
C VAL A 19 14.22 -4.19 -31.70
N GLY A 20 13.59 -4.80 -30.70
CA GLY A 20 13.94 -6.14 -30.24
C GLY A 20 13.81 -7.21 -31.35
N TYR A 21 14.54 -8.31 -31.19
CA TYR A 21 14.51 -9.41 -32.16
C TYR A 21 13.33 -10.37 -31.95
N SER A 22 12.81 -10.45 -30.73
CA SER A 22 11.71 -11.35 -30.37
C SER A 22 10.36 -10.78 -30.80
N LEU A 23 9.64 -11.58 -31.58
CA LEU A 23 8.25 -11.32 -31.94
C LEU A 23 7.33 -11.83 -30.82
N LEU A 24 6.47 -10.97 -30.29
CA LEU A 24 5.63 -11.26 -29.13
C LEU A 24 4.14 -11.24 -29.50
N PRO A 25 3.35 -12.24 -29.10
CA PRO A 25 1.90 -12.17 -29.19
C PRO A 25 1.34 -11.19 -28.15
N LYS A 26 0.07 -10.79 -28.30
CA LYS A 26 -0.64 -9.90 -27.37
C LYS A 26 -0.54 -10.31 -25.89
N SER A 27 -0.55 -11.60 -25.58
CA SER A 27 -0.41 -12.12 -24.21
C SER A 27 0.99 -11.95 -23.61
N GLY A 28 2.00 -11.74 -24.44
CA GLY A 28 3.39 -11.52 -24.03
C GLY A 28 3.76 -10.06 -23.79
N LEU A 29 2.79 -9.14 -23.88
CA LEU A 29 3.02 -7.71 -23.71
C LEU A 29 3.00 -7.32 -22.23
N SER A 30 3.93 -6.45 -21.84
CA SER A 30 4.09 -6.02 -20.46
C SER A 30 3.61 -4.58 -20.27
N PRO A 31 2.78 -4.30 -19.24
CA PRO A 31 2.39 -2.94 -18.90
C PRO A 31 3.59 -2.01 -18.69
N GLY A 32 3.45 -0.76 -19.14
CA GLY A 32 4.48 0.28 -19.09
C GLY A 32 5.59 0.16 -20.16
N GLN A 33 5.55 -0.85 -21.02
CA GLN A 33 6.52 -1.03 -22.10
C GLN A 33 5.95 -0.54 -23.45
N PHE A 34 6.86 -0.28 -24.39
CA PHE A 34 6.55 0.27 -25.72
C PHE A 34 6.73 -0.80 -26.80
N TYR A 35 5.77 -0.85 -27.71
CA TYR A 35 5.75 -1.82 -28.79
C TYR A 35 5.32 -1.17 -30.10
N ILE A 36 5.73 -1.80 -31.19
CA ILE A 36 5.21 -1.58 -32.54
C ILE A 36 4.69 -2.89 -33.09
N THR A 37 3.79 -2.81 -34.06
CA THR A 37 3.31 -4.00 -34.76
C THR A 37 4.42 -4.59 -35.63
N ILE A 38 4.29 -5.87 -35.99
CA ILE A 38 5.21 -6.56 -36.91
C ILE A 38 5.41 -5.80 -38.23
N SER A 39 4.35 -5.19 -38.78
CA SER A 39 4.39 -4.44 -40.05
C SER A 39 5.17 -3.13 -39.96
N ASP A 40 5.33 -2.58 -38.76
CA ASP A 40 5.92 -1.26 -38.55
C ASP A 40 7.42 -1.30 -38.29
N ARG A 41 8.02 -2.49 -38.12
CA ARG A 41 9.46 -2.64 -37.81
C ARG A 41 10.36 -1.90 -38.79
N TYR A 42 10.21 -2.20 -40.08
CA TYR A 42 11.05 -1.60 -41.12
C TYR A 42 10.86 -0.09 -41.20
N ASN A 43 9.61 0.39 -41.05
CA ASN A 43 9.30 1.81 -41.07
C ASN A 43 9.92 2.54 -39.87
N PHE A 44 9.86 1.94 -38.67
CA PHE A 44 10.47 2.49 -37.47
C PHE A 44 12.00 2.53 -37.58
N ASP A 45 12.63 1.46 -38.06
CA ASP A 45 14.10 1.41 -38.28
C ASP A 45 14.54 2.45 -39.32
N ALA A 46 13.73 2.71 -40.35
CA ALA A 46 13.92 3.77 -41.33
C ALA A 46 13.62 5.19 -40.80
N GLY A 47 13.20 5.34 -39.54
CA GLY A 47 12.92 6.63 -38.91
C GLY A 47 11.60 7.27 -39.34
N ARG A 48 10.66 6.49 -39.89
CA ARG A 48 9.31 6.95 -40.26
C ARG A 48 8.38 6.87 -39.05
N ASP A 49 7.34 7.70 -39.07
CA ASP A 49 6.30 7.67 -38.04
C ASP A 49 5.45 6.41 -38.17
N VAL A 50 5.26 5.73 -37.05
CA VAL A 50 4.46 4.51 -36.90
C VAL A 50 3.59 4.63 -35.65
N ASP A 51 2.65 3.71 -35.47
CA ASP A 51 1.84 3.66 -34.26
C ASP A 51 2.64 2.99 -33.12
N ILE A 52 2.87 3.73 -32.05
CA ILE A 52 3.54 3.26 -30.83
C ILE A 52 2.48 2.85 -29.81
N TYR A 53 2.57 1.63 -29.31
CA TYR A 53 1.68 1.07 -28.31
C TYR A 53 2.39 1.08 -26.95
N LYS A 54 2.01 2.01 -26.08
CA LYS A 54 2.41 2.00 -24.67
C LYS A 54 1.37 1.21 -23.89
N ILE A 55 1.73 0.01 -23.43
CA ILE A 55 0.77 -0.91 -22.81
C ILE A 55 0.35 -0.37 -21.44
N ILE A 56 -0.97 -0.27 -21.23
CA ILE A 56 -1.55 0.16 -19.96
C ILE A 56 -2.03 -1.06 -19.17
N SER A 57 -2.67 -2.02 -19.83
CA SER A 57 -3.23 -3.23 -19.24
C SER A 57 -3.15 -4.41 -20.21
N SER A 58 -3.68 -5.57 -19.83
CA SER A 58 -3.74 -6.75 -20.71
C SER A 58 -4.61 -6.56 -21.96
N THR A 59 -5.48 -5.54 -21.98
CA THR A 59 -6.41 -5.28 -23.10
C THR A 59 -6.22 -3.90 -23.73
N GLN A 60 -5.60 -2.94 -23.05
CA GLN A 60 -5.53 -1.54 -23.47
C GLN A 60 -4.09 -1.03 -23.61
N ALA A 61 -3.88 -0.17 -24.60
CA ALA A 61 -2.66 0.60 -24.80
C ALA A 61 -2.98 2.06 -25.09
N ASP A 62 -2.09 2.96 -24.70
CA ASP A 62 -2.07 4.32 -25.23
C ASP A 62 -1.33 4.28 -26.57
N VAL A 63 -2.03 4.67 -27.64
CA VAL A 63 -1.51 4.64 -29.00
C VAL A 63 -1.30 6.05 -29.52
N TYR A 64 -0.10 6.30 -30.05
CA TYR A 64 0.26 7.58 -30.67
C TYR A 64 1.26 7.38 -31.80
N LYS A 65 1.28 8.33 -32.75
CA LYS A 65 2.25 8.32 -33.84
C LYS A 65 3.58 8.91 -33.42
N ALA A 66 4.65 8.20 -33.68
CA ALA A 66 6.02 8.65 -33.47
C ALA A 66 7.01 7.74 -34.22
N ASN A 67 8.29 8.11 -34.23
CA ASN A 67 9.39 7.38 -34.86
C ASN A 67 10.52 7.10 -33.86
N LYS A 68 11.59 6.44 -34.32
CA LYS A 68 12.72 6.03 -33.47
C LYS A 68 13.43 7.17 -32.74
N TYR A 69 13.28 8.41 -33.21
CA TYR A 69 13.93 9.58 -32.63
C TYR A 69 13.08 10.27 -31.54
N ASN A 70 11.76 10.11 -31.55
CA ASN A 70 10.86 10.90 -30.70
C ASN A 70 9.77 10.10 -29.95
N TYR A 71 9.73 8.77 -30.09
CA TYR A 71 8.68 7.97 -29.46
C TYR A 71 8.65 8.07 -27.92
N GLN A 72 9.77 8.36 -27.26
CA GLN A 72 9.81 8.62 -25.83
C GLN A 72 9.62 10.11 -25.48
N SER A 73 9.80 11.02 -26.45
CA SER A 73 9.74 12.47 -26.26
C SER A 73 8.30 13.01 -26.17
N LEU A 74 7.35 12.34 -26.84
CA LEU A 74 5.91 12.59 -26.63
C LEU A 74 5.37 11.84 -25.41
N ALA A 75 6.17 10.92 -24.84
CA ALA A 75 5.79 10.11 -23.68
C ALA A 75 6.19 10.77 -22.35
N THR A 76 6.70 12.00 -22.35
CA THR A 76 7.00 12.77 -21.14
C THR A 76 5.91 13.81 -20.85
N PRO A 77 5.46 13.88 -19.59
CA PRO A 77 6.21 14.48 -18.52
C PRO A 77 7.31 13.52 -18.04
N SER A 78 8.52 14.06 -17.91
CA SER A 78 9.76 13.39 -17.50
C SER A 78 9.58 12.15 -16.60
N PRO A 79 10.39 11.11 -16.85
CA PRO A 79 11.05 10.38 -15.79
C PRO A 79 12.56 10.69 -15.79
N SER A 80 12.99 11.93 -16.06
CA SER A 80 14.34 12.39 -15.68
C SER A 80 14.34 12.93 -14.26
N GLU A 81 14.04 12.01 -13.36
CA GLU A 81 14.77 11.76 -12.13
C GLU A 81 14.09 10.48 -11.64
N MET A 82 14.74 9.34 -11.85
CA MET A 82 14.66 8.29 -10.85
C MET A 82 14.73 9.04 -9.52
N PRO A 83 13.72 8.98 -8.62
CA PRO A 83 13.92 9.51 -7.29
C PRO A 83 15.19 8.80 -6.86
N SER A 84 16.25 9.58 -6.68
CA SER A 84 17.46 9.14 -6.00
C SER A 84 16.99 8.15 -4.96
N THR A 85 17.36 6.87 -5.10
CA THR A 85 16.95 5.73 -4.24
C THR A 85 16.35 6.30 -2.98
N PRO A 86 15.02 6.27 -2.76
CA PRO A 86 14.41 7.20 -1.83
C PRO A 86 15.14 7.07 -0.51
N LYS A 87 16.02 8.04 -0.25
CA LYS A 87 16.45 8.43 1.08
C LYS A 87 15.22 9.12 1.65
N ASN A 88 14.19 8.34 1.85
CA ASN A 88 12.95 8.72 2.47
C ASN A 88 12.13 7.45 2.66
N ASP A 89 12.42 6.79 3.78
CA ASP A 89 11.64 5.73 4.40
C ASP A 89 10.17 6.12 4.73
N SER A 90 9.60 7.20 4.18
CA SER A 90 8.40 7.86 4.73
C SER A 90 7.34 8.42 3.75
N LEU A 91 7.45 8.30 2.42
CA LEU A 91 6.63 9.13 1.52
C LEU A 91 5.18 8.70 1.26
N TYR A 92 4.76 7.48 1.59
CA TYR A 92 3.38 7.04 1.37
C TYR A 92 2.76 6.57 2.68
N GLN A 93 2.08 7.48 3.38
CA GLN A 93 1.41 7.21 4.66
C GLN A 93 0.05 6.54 4.50
N SER A 94 -0.62 6.64 3.35
CA SER A 94 -1.87 5.91 3.07
C SER A 94 -2.16 5.84 1.56
N ILE A 95 -2.86 4.80 1.12
CA ILE A 95 -3.40 4.64 -0.24
C ILE A 95 -4.90 4.37 -0.09
N THR A 96 -5.75 5.03 -0.89
CA THR A 96 -7.20 4.82 -0.88
C THR A 96 -7.74 4.52 -2.28
N ILE A 97 -8.79 3.69 -2.36
CA ILE A 97 -9.61 3.47 -3.57
C ILE A 97 -11.06 3.70 -3.15
N ASP A 98 -11.77 4.61 -3.82
CA ASP A 98 -13.16 4.98 -3.49
C ASP A 98 -13.36 5.33 -2.00
N GLY A 99 -12.39 6.03 -1.42
CA GLY A 99 -12.40 6.41 0.01
C GLY A 99 -12.08 5.26 0.98
N ARG A 100 -11.78 4.04 0.50
CA ARG A 100 -11.40 2.89 1.33
C ARG A 100 -9.89 2.72 1.36
N ALA A 101 -9.33 2.57 2.56
CA ALA A 101 -7.90 2.38 2.74
C ALA A 101 -7.41 1.03 2.21
N ILE A 102 -6.26 1.05 1.53
CA ILE A 102 -5.58 -0.13 0.99
C ILE A 102 -4.46 -0.53 1.96
N GLY A 103 -4.47 -1.78 2.43
CA GLY A 103 -3.48 -2.28 3.38
C GLY A 103 -2.15 -2.74 2.75
N ARG A 104 -2.17 -3.12 1.46
CA ARG A 104 -1.00 -3.65 0.73
C ARG A 104 -1.17 -3.48 -0.77
N VAL A 105 -0.07 -3.18 -1.46
CA VAL A 105 0.02 -3.18 -2.94
C VAL A 105 1.06 -4.21 -3.39
N ILE A 106 0.67 -5.05 -4.33
CA ILE A 106 1.50 -6.12 -4.91
C ILE A 106 1.62 -5.86 -6.41
N CYS A 107 2.84 -5.89 -6.93
CA CYS A 107 3.12 -5.81 -8.36
C CYS A 107 4.09 -6.94 -8.73
N ASN A 108 3.79 -7.72 -9.77
CA ASN A 108 4.61 -8.85 -10.22
C ASN A 108 4.99 -9.81 -9.08
N ASN A 109 4.02 -10.22 -8.27
CA ASN A 109 4.19 -11.05 -7.06
C ASN A 109 5.12 -10.47 -5.97
N LYS A 110 5.56 -9.21 -6.10
CA LYS A 110 6.37 -8.51 -5.11
C LYS A 110 5.53 -7.46 -4.40
N VAL A 111 5.60 -7.43 -3.07
CA VAL A 111 5.00 -6.35 -2.28
C VAL A 111 5.84 -5.09 -2.51
N ILE A 112 5.27 -4.11 -3.20
CA ILE A 112 5.97 -2.85 -3.54
C ILE A 112 5.63 -1.73 -2.57
N TRP A 113 4.50 -1.86 -1.87
CA TRP A 113 4.11 -0.97 -0.81
C TRP A 113 3.21 -1.72 0.18
N ARG A 114 3.37 -1.41 1.46
CA ARG A 114 2.50 -1.85 2.53
C ARG A 114 2.30 -0.68 3.46
N LEU A 115 1.08 -0.49 3.95
CA LEU A 115 0.84 0.49 4.99
C LEU A 115 1.75 0.16 6.19
N LYS A 116 2.61 1.12 6.59
CA LYS A 116 3.64 0.91 7.63
C LYS A 116 3.02 0.51 8.98
N SER A 117 1.74 0.80 9.20
CA SER A 117 0.93 0.30 10.31
C SER A 117 -0.24 -0.53 9.78
N LEU A 118 -0.12 -1.86 9.80
CA LEU A 118 -1.29 -2.74 9.81
C LEU A 118 -0.88 -4.15 10.28
N TYR A 119 -0.11 -4.23 11.37
CA TYR A 119 -0.35 -5.30 12.34
C TYR A 119 -1.49 -4.84 13.25
N GLN A 120 -2.65 -4.60 12.66
CA GLN A 120 -3.88 -4.44 13.43
C GLN A 120 -4.32 -5.85 13.80
N LYS A 121 -4.10 -6.24 15.05
CA LYS A 121 -4.65 -7.46 15.59
C LYS A 121 -5.70 -7.10 16.61
N THR A 122 -6.95 -7.35 16.26
CA THR A 122 -8.07 -7.25 17.18
C THR A 122 -7.90 -8.34 18.23
N VAL A 123 -7.73 -7.93 19.49
CA VAL A 123 -7.91 -8.84 20.63
C VAL A 123 -9.39 -8.83 20.97
N THR A 124 -10.04 -9.97 20.82
CA THR A 124 -11.41 -10.23 21.30
C THR A 124 -11.26 -11.12 22.52
N THR A 125 -11.70 -10.66 23.69
CA THR A 125 -11.66 -11.46 24.92
C THR A 125 -13.04 -12.07 25.17
N ASN A 126 -13.09 -13.35 25.52
CA ASN A 126 -14.32 -14.02 25.97
C ASN A 126 -14.65 -13.69 27.44
N ALA A 127 -13.67 -13.17 28.18
CA ALA A 127 -13.84 -12.67 29.53
C ALA A 127 -13.98 -11.15 29.47
N VAL A 128 -14.99 -10.64 30.17
CA VAL A 128 -15.40 -9.24 30.27
C VAL A 128 -14.18 -8.31 30.31
N MET A 129 -13.87 -7.70 29.17
CA MET A 129 -12.96 -6.57 29.12
C MET A 129 -13.71 -5.40 29.76
N ASP A 130 -13.66 -5.28 31.07
CA ASP A 130 -14.34 -4.18 31.75
C ASP A 130 -13.58 -2.88 31.50
N ILE A 131 -14.19 -1.98 30.74
CA ILE A 131 -13.74 -0.61 30.60
C ILE A 131 -14.21 0.15 31.83
N TYR A 132 -13.36 0.23 32.86
CA TYR A 132 -13.63 1.06 34.02
C TYR A 132 -13.16 2.49 33.76
N LYS A 133 -14.10 3.44 33.82
CA LYS A 133 -13.81 4.87 33.74
C LYS A 133 -13.76 5.47 35.14
N ARG A 134 -12.64 6.08 35.50
CA ARG A 134 -12.54 6.88 36.72
C ARG A 134 -11.85 8.20 36.39
N ALA A 135 -12.57 9.30 36.62
CA ALA A 135 -12.15 10.63 36.15
C ALA A 135 -11.82 10.63 34.65
N LYS A 136 -10.58 10.94 34.26
CA LYS A 136 -10.10 10.98 32.87
C LYS A 136 -9.23 9.76 32.52
N THR A 137 -9.41 8.64 33.23
CA THR A 137 -8.62 7.41 33.05
C THR A 137 -9.51 6.22 32.73
N ILE A 138 -9.09 5.41 31.76
CA ILE A 138 -9.70 4.15 31.37
C ILE A 138 -8.78 3.01 31.82
N TYR A 139 -9.34 1.98 32.46
CA TYR A 139 -8.62 0.76 32.83
C TYR A 139 -9.16 -0.42 32.04
N ILE A 140 -8.25 -1.29 31.59
CA ILE A 140 -8.57 -2.48 30.80
C ILE A 140 -7.77 -3.67 31.33
N TYR A 141 -8.43 -4.81 31.48
CA TYR A 141 -7.83 -6.07 31.92
C TYR A 141 -7.92 -7.10 30.80
N ILE A 142 -6.80 -7.78 30.49
CA ILE A 142 -6.76 -8.76 29.41
C ILE A 142 -6.04 -10.03 29.86
N PRO A 143 -6.66 -11.22 29.80
CA PRO A 143 -6.00 -12.49 30.11
C PRO A 143 -4.75 -12.72 29.25
N LEU A 144 -3.70 -13.33 29.81
CA LEU A 144 -2.48 -13.66 29.04
C LEU A 144 -2.76 -14.61 27.86
N SER A 145 -3.66 -15.57 28.06
CA SER A 145 -4.10 -16.54 27.05
C SER A 145 -4.57 -15.89 25.74
N ASP A 146 -5.03 -14.64 25.82
CA ASP A 146 -5.64 -13.92 24.70
C ASP A 146 -4.61 -13.06 23.95
N ILE A 147 -3.37 -12.94 24.47
CA ILE A 147 -2.35 -11.98 24.00
C ILE A 147 -1.01 -12.61 23.59
N ASP A 148 -0.70 -13.86 23.92
CA ASP A 148 0.67 -14.43 23.94
C ASP A 148 1.52 -14.35 22.63
N ASN A 149 0.97 -13.90 21.50
CA ASN A 149 1.72 -13.65 20.27
C ASN A 149 1.74 -12.18 19.77
N VAL A 150 1.14 -11.24 20.52
CA VAL A 150 0.91 -9.84 20.07
C VAL A 150 1.80 -8.85 20.80
N ILE A 151 2.09 -9.09 22.09
CA ILE A 151 2.78 -8.14 22.97
C ILE A 151 3.99 -8.81 23.63
N ASN A 152 4.80 -9.52 22.84
CA ASN A 152 6.10 -10.02 23.31
C ASN A 152 7.14 -8.88 23.44
N ASP A 153 6.92 -7.78 22.74
CA ASP A 153 7.63 -6.52 22.93
C ASP A 153 6.62 -5.40 23.13
N ILE A 154 6.20 -5.21 24.38
CA ILE A 154 5.20 -4.21 24.77
C ILE A 154 5.61 -2.77 24.45
N ASN A 155 6.91 -2.54 24.31
CA ASN A 155 7.48 -1.26 23.93
C ASN A 155 7.47 -1.07 22.40
N ALA A 156 7.22 -2.13 21.63
CA ALA A 156 7.08 -2.06 20.18
C ALA A 156 5.64 -1.82 19.73
N PHE A 157 4.65 -1.72 20.63
CA PHE A 157 3.25 -1.50 20.25
C PHE A 157 2.59 -0.37 21.06
N LYS A 158 1.76 0.42 20.39
CA LYS A 158 0.92 1.48 20.96
C LYS A 158 -0.55 1.13 20.76
N LEU A 159 -1.36 1.20 21.81
CA LEU A 159 -2.81 1.12 21.66
C LEU A 159 -3.31 2.44 21.03
N VAL A 160 -4.14 2.35 19.99
CA VAL A 160 -4.61 3.52 19.23
C VAL A 160 -6.12 3.64 19.14
N ALA A 161 -6.87 2.56 19.35
CA ALA A 161 -8.32 2.60 19.36
C ALA A 161 -8.94 1.51 20.25
N ILE A 162 -10.15 1.79 20.72
CA ILE A 162 -11.02 0.87 21.46
C ILE A 162 -12.39 0.92 20.81
N ASN A 163 -12.95 -0.24 20.43
CA ASN A 163 -14.27 -0.33 19.81
C ASN A 163 -14.45 0.60 18.59
N ASN A 164 -13.41 0.69 17.75
CA ASN A 164 -13.32 1.60 16.60
C ASN A 164 -13.32 3.11 16.95
N VAL A 165 -13.24 3.47 18.23
CA VAL A 165 -13.03 4.85 18.68
C VAL A 165 -11.54 5.08 18.89
N SER A 166 -10.95 5.97 18.10
CA SER A 166 -9.55 6.37 18.25
C SER A 166 -9.30 7.04 19.60
N LEU A 167 -8.18 6.73 20.24
CA LEU A 167 -7.75 7.46 21.43
C LEU A 167 -7.39 8.91 21.05
N SER A 168 -7.62 9.87 21.94
CA SER A 168 -7.16 11.26 21.74
C SER A 168 -5.65 11.30 21.48
N SER A 169 -5.20 12.29 20.71
CA SER A 169 -3.77 12.58 20.52
C SER A 169 -3.05 12.88 21.85
N SER A 170 -3.77 13.34 22.87
CA SER A 170 -3.27 13.59 24.23
C SER A 170 -3.22 12.34 25.11
N ALA A 171 -3.72 11.19 24.63
CA ALA A 171 -3.83 9.98 25.44
C ALA A 171 -2.47 9.39 25.78
N LYS A 172 -2.27 9.03 27.06
CA LYS A 172 -1.10 8.29 27.55
C LYS A 172 -1.51 6.87 27.91
N VAL A 173 -0.92 5.89 27.23
CA VAL A 173 -1.19 4.47 27.43
C VAL A 173 -0.05 3.85 28.23
N TYR A 174 -0.40 3.18 29.31
CA TYR A 174 0.50 2.43 30.17
C TYR A 174 0.07 0.96 30.15
N ILE A 175 0.95 0.06 29.75
CA ILE A 175 0.67 -1.37 29.73
C ILE A 175 1.62 -2.06 30.69
N TYR A 176 1.08 -2.89 31.58
CA TYR A 176 1.87 -3.63 32.56
C TYR A 176 1.47 -5.10 32.55
N LYS A 177 2.46 -5.99 32.46
CA LYS A 177 2.25 -7.44 32.54
C LYS A 177 2.19 -7.89 34.00
N LYS A 178 1.18 -8.68 34.37
CA LYS A 178 1.10 -9.45 35.62
C LYS A 178 1.11 -10.94 35.30
N SER A 179 1.18 -11.79 36.33
CA SER A 179 1.29 -13.25 36.21
C SER A 179 0.20 -13.93 35.40
N SER A 180 -1.01 -13.37 35.34
CA SER A 180 -2.16 -13.95 34.61
C SER A 180 -2.85 -13.02 33.63
N LYS A 181 -2.43 -11.74 33.55
CA LYS A 181 -3.08 -10.73 32.70
C LYS A 181 -2.16 -9.56 32.34
N TYR A 182 -2.53 -8.85 31.29
CA TYR A 182 -2.09 -7.48 31.04
C TYR A 182 -3.08 -6.50 31.67
N ASN A 183 -2.54 -5.47 32.33
CA ASN A 183 -3.27 -4.30 32.79
C ASN A 183 -2.93 -3.13 31.86
N ILE A 184 -3.93 -2.51 31.25
CA ILE A 184 -3.77 -1.28 30.47
C ILE A 184 -4.43 -0.14 31.24
N SER A 185 -3.68 0.94 31.50
CA SER A 185 -4.21 2.21 32.00
C SER A 185 -4.05 3.26 30.91
N ILE A 186 -5.12 3.98 30.60
CA ILE A 186 -5.13 5.00 29.55
C ILE A 186 -5.59 6.30 30.18
N LEU A 187 -4.69 7.27 30.29
CA LEU A 187 -5.03 8.63 30.69
C LEU A 187 -5.47 9.39 29.43
N GLN A 188 -6.74 9.77 29.33
CA GLN A 188 -7.35 10.36 28.13
C GLN A 188 -8.24 11.52 28.51
N LEU A 189 -7.89 12.73 28.05
CA LEU A 189 -8.47 13.95 28.61
C LEU A 189 -9.77 14.42 27.95
N ASP A 190 -10.04 13.99 26.71
CA ASP A 190 -10.92 14.75 25.80
C ASP A 190 -12.07 13.93 25.18
N ASN A 191 -11.89 12.62 24.93
CA ASN A 191 -12.90 11.77 24.26
C ASN A 191 -13.18 10.44 25.00
N ALA A 192 -12.91 10.39 26.32
CA ALA A 192 -13.16 9.20 27.12
C ALA A 192 -14.66 8.84 27.20
N SER A 193 -15.55 9.80 26.99
CA SER A 193 -17.00 9.60 26.89
C SER A 193 -17.40 8.69 25.73
N ASP A 194 -16.66 8.76 24.62
CA ASP A 194 -17.06 8.15 23.35
C ASP A 194 -16.76 6.64 23.33
N ILE A 195 -15.85 6.19 24.19
CA ILE A 195 -15.48 4.79 24.34
C ILE A 195 -16.52 4.10 25.22
N GLN A 196 -17.43 3.35 24.63
CA GLN A 196 -18.45 2.59 25.37
C GLN A 196 -17.99 1.17 25.65
N ASN A 197 -18.32 0.64 26.83
CA ASN A 197 -18.11 -0.76 27.14
C ASN A 197 -19.15 -1.60 26.37
N SER A 198 -18.72 -2.65 25.68
CA SER A 198 -19.59 -3.58 24.96
C SER A 198 -19.44 -5.01 25.47
N THR A 199 -20.33 -5.91 25.05
CA THR A 199 -20.23 -7.35 25.34
C THR A 199 -18.96 -7.96 24.75
N GLU A 200 -18.51 -7.45 23.61
CA GLU A 200 -17.23 -7.77 22.99
C GLU A 200 -16.47 -6.48 22.71
N ASN A 201 -15.46 -6.19 23.53
CA ASN A 201 -14.60 -5.04 23.29
C ASN A 201 -13.43 -5.43 22.39
N LYS A 202 -13.03 -4.49 21.53
CA LYS A 202 -11.96 -4.64 20.54
C LYS A 202 -10.87 -3.62 20.80
N LEU A 203 -9.64 -4.09 20.94
CA LEU A 203 -8.46 -3.23 21.03
C LEU A 203 -7.68 -3.23 19.74
N LEU A 204 -7.24 -2.04 19.33
CA LEU A 204 -6.40 -1.83 18.17
C LEU A 204 -5.01 -1.38 18.61
N PHE A 205 -4.02 -2.25 18.40
CA PHE A 205 -2.62 -1.93 18.61
C PHE A 205 -1.95 -1.61 17.26
N GLU A 206 -1.03 -0.65 17.29
CA GLU A 206 -0.14 -0.30 16.18
C GLU A 206 1.32 -0.51 16.60
N LYS A 207 2.13 -1.09 15.71
CA LYS A 207 3.55 -1.26 15.97
C LYS A 207 4.25 0.11 15.90
N LEU A 208 4.99 0.47 16.95
CA LEU A 208 5.90 1.61 16.93
C LEU A 208 7.01 1.31 15.92
N GLY A 209 7.16 2.18 14.93
CA GLY A 209 8.19 2.03 13.90
C GLY A 209 9.56 1.98 14.56
N GLY A 210 10.23 0.84 14.46
CA GLY A 210 11.66 0.76 14.73
C GLY A 210 12.39 1.58 13.67
N ASN A 211 13.19 2.54 14.11
CA ASN A 211 14.24 3.09 13.27
C ASN A 211 15.23 1.94 13.02
N ASN A 212 15.15 1.32 11.85
CA ASN A 212 16.26 0.54 11.31
C ASN A 212 17.25 1.50 10.69
#